data_AF-A0A2S0VM52-F1
#
_entry.id   AF-A0A2S0VM52-F1
#
_cell.length_a   1.000
_cell.length_b   1.000
_cell.length_c   1.000
_cell.angle_alpha   90.00
_cell.angle_beta   90.00
_cell.angle_gamma   90.00
#
_symmetry.space_group_name_H-M   'P 1'
#
loop_
_entity.id
_entity.type
_entity.pdbx_description
1 polymer ?
#
loop_
_entity_poly.entity_id
_entity_poly.type
_entity_poly.pdbx_seq_one_letter_code
_entity_poly.pdbx_strand_id
1 'polypeptide(L)'
;MTTSLGSHQDWKEGVSICFLVLFLPLTAITYIRVSLPKKHESVANLKQQFESHDLPDTFSFHLNQDHKPTDYFLPLLLVSLICIVFFTILLSNSAMLLFDGITWVDNADFLGMSHAFKRNVVCAAMAFLGAYVWAIQFIFRRMMTLDLPPGAYYSVVMRMIYSVLVAVVFQYFMQDKAQEFEAQFLVISFFIGLFPERAIMFMREGLSHIFARGKHSANELQLDMIEGINGFHKSRLTELGIDNVQNLAHASLIEVIIKTSYKPRVIVDWMAQARLCLEFKNETNLIRKAGIRTIIDLIEVYEHGCPDAMQSISDNSGINKTLIDTVCLVNAQEESIGQLRSAYDTLNII
;
A
#
# COMPACT_ATOMS: atom_id res chain seq x y z
N MET A 1 -20.92 -41.94 -28.59
CA MET A 1 -21.13 -42.22 -27.15
C MET A 1 -20.04 -41.50 -26.33
N THR A 2 -20.01 -40.16 -26.38
CA THR A 2 -18.98 -39.34 -25.71
C THR A 2 -19.51 -37.97 -25.23
N THR A 3 -20.81 -37.70 -25.36
CA THR A 3 -21.40 -36.38 -25.06
C THR A 3 -21.93 -36.24 -23.62
N SER A 4 -21.89 -37.28 -22.78
CA SER A 4 -22.44 -37.21 -21.41
C SER A 4 -21.40 -36.96 -20.30
N LEU A 5 -20.10 -36.92 -20.61
CA LEU A 5 -19.06 -36.59 -19.63
C LEU A 5 -18.71 -35.10 -19.58
N GLY A 6 -18.95 -34.33 -20.65
CA GLY A 6 -18.70 -32.88 -20.69
C GLY A 6 -19.62 -32.10 -19.74
N SER A 7 -20.92 -32.41 -19.73
CA SER A 7 -21.91 -31.63 -18.99
C SER A 7 -21.75 -31.64 -17.46
N HIS A 8 -21.18 -32.71 -16.89
CA HIS A 8 -20.91 -32.79 -15.46
C HIS A 8 -19.61 -32.10 -15.05
N GLN A 9 -18.64 -31.99 -15.96
CA GLN A 9 -17.37 -31.31 -15.75
C GLN A 9 -17.59 -29.79 -15.80
N ASP A 10 -18.30 -29.33 -16.84
CA ASP A 10 -18.61 -27.92 -17.09
C ASP A 10 -19.41 -27.29 -15.93
N TRP A 11 -20.32 -28.06 -15.32
CA TRP A 11 -21.07 -27.61 -14.15
C TRP A 11 -20.18 -27.34 -12.92
N LYS A 12 -19.19 -28.21 -12.67
CA LYS A 12 -18.28 -28.06 -11.52
C LYS A 12 -17.34 -26.87 -11.69
N GLU A 13 -16.88 -26.63 -12.92
CA GLU A 13 -16.09 -25.46 -13.28
C GLU A 13 -16.90 -24.18 -13.07
N GLY A 14 -18.14 -24.14 -13.57
CA GLY A 14 -19.05 -23.00 -13.38
C GLY A 14 -19.30 -22.67 -11.91
N VAL A 15 -19.59 -23.68 -11.08
CA VAL A 15 -19.81 -23.49 -9.62
C VAL A 15 -18.55 -22.94 -8.93
N SER A 16 -17.37 -23.43 -9.29
CA SER A 16 -16.09 -22.98 -8.72
C SER A 16 -15.78 -21.53 -9.10
N ILE A 17 -16.02 -21.16 -10.37
CA ILE A 17 -15.88 -19.77 -10.85
C ILE A 17 -16.84 -18.86 -10.10
N CYS A 18 -18.12 -19.23 -9.99
CA CYS A 18 -19.11 -18.44 -9.26
C CYS A 18 -18.69 -18.21 -7.81
N PHE A 19 -18.20 -19.24 -7.11
CA PHE A 19 -17.75 -19.11 -5.72
C PHE A 19 -16.58 -18.13 -5.57
N LEU A 20 -15.57 -18.22 -6.43
CA LEU A 20 -14.39 -17.35 -6.39
C LEU A 20 -14.72 -15.90 -6.77
N VAL A 21 -15.57 -15.70 -7.78
CA VAL A 21 -15.99 -14.37 -8.22
C VAL A 21 -16.87 -13.71 -7.15
N LEU A 22 -17.74 -14.47 -6.47
CA LEU A 22 -18.67 -13.93 -5.47
C LEU A 22 -17.99 -13.48 -4.18
N PHE A 23 -16.78 -13.92 -3.88
CA PHE A 23 -16.06 -13.55 -2.66
C PHE A 23 -15.93 -12.02 -2.49
N LEU A 24 -15.48 -11.31 -3.52
CA LEU A 24 -15.25 -9.87 -3.48
C LEU A 24 -16.56 -9.03 -3.33
N PRO A 25 -17.63 -9.26 -4.11
CA PRO A 25 -18.89 -8.56 -3.89
C PRO A 25 -19.55 -8.92 -2.55
N LEU A 26 -19.42 -10.16 -2.05
CA LEU A 26 -19.90 -10.52 -0.71
C LEU A 26 -19.20 -9.73 0.39
N THR A 27 -17.88 -9.53 0.28
CA THR A 27 -17.13 -8.69 1.23
C THR A 27 -17.61 -7.23 1.21
N ALA A 28 -17.94 -6.69 0.04
CA ALA A 28 -18.51 -5.34 -0.08
C ALA A 28 -19.88 -5.22 0.57
N ILE A 29 -20.79 -6.16 0.31
CA ILE A 29 -22.12 -6.19 0.89
C ILE A 29 -22.03 -6.27 2.42
N THR A 30 -21.13 -7.12 2.92
CA THR A 30 -20.88 -7.25 4.36
C THR A 30 -20.39 -5.94 4.96
N TYR A 31 -19.45 -5.25 4.30
CA TYR A 31 -18.94 -3.97 4.76
C TYR A 31 -20.03 -2.89 4.78
N ILE A 32 -20.83 -2.79 3.71
CA ILE A 32 -21.89 -1.77 3.60
C ILE A 32 -22.96 -1.98 4.68
N ARG A 33 -23.34 -3.22 4.96
CA ARG A 33 -24.41 -3.52 5.93
C ARG A 33 -23.95 -3.50 7.39
N VAL A 34 -22.72 -3.90 7.68
CA VAL A 34 -22.27 -4.16 9.07
C VAL A 34 -21.20 -3.18 9.54
N SER A 35 -20.26 -2.82 8.67
CA SER A 35 -19.07 -2.06 9.05
C SER A 35 -19.25 -0.54 8.93
N LEU A 36 -19.99 -0.06 7.92
CA LEU A 36 -20.35 1.35 7.79
C LEU A 36 -21.08 1.92 9.01
N PRO A 37 -22.16 1.30 9.55
CA PRO A 37 -22.86 1.87 10.71
C PRO A 37 -21.95 1.99 11.94
N LYS A 38 -21.04 1.03 12.16
CA LYS A 38 -20.04 1.09 13.25
C LYS A 38 -19.04 2.24 13.08
N LYS A 39 -18.68 2.58 11.84
CA LYS A 39 -17.81 3.72 11.54
C LYS A 39 -18.49 5.04 11.89
N HIS A 40 -19.77 5.20 11.52
CA HIS A 40 -20.55 6.39 11.86
C HIS A 40 -20.68 6.60 13.37
N GLU A 41 -20.88 5.52 14.14
CA GLU A 41 -20.93 5.59 15.61
C GLU A 41 -19.58 6.04 16.23
N SER A 42 -18.46 5.50 15.72
CA SER A 42 -17.12 5.87 16.18
C SER A 42 -16.80 7.35 15.89
N VAL A 43 -17.21 7.82 14.72
CA VAL A 43 -17.09 9.21 14.30
C VAL A 43 -17.95 10.14 15.17
N ALA A 44 -19.19 9.75 15.47
CA ALA A 44 -20.08 10.52 16.33
C ALA A 44 -19.50 10.68 17.75
N ASN A 45 -18.92 9.61 18.30
CA ASN A 45 -18.24 9.65 19.60
C ASN A 45 -17.04 10.61 19.60
N LEU A 46 -16.24 10.63 18.51
CA LEU A 46 -15.13 11.58 18.37
C LEU A 46 -15.66 13.02 18.26
N LYS A 47 -16.70 13.26 17.46
CA LYS A 47 -17.31 14.59 17.36
C LYS A 47 -17.78 15.10 18.73
N GLN A 48 -18.42 14.24 19.53
CA GLN A 48 -18.84 14.57 20.89
C GLN A 48 -17.66 14.85 21.84
N GLN A 49 -16.51 14.17 21.65
CA GLN A 49 -15.29 14.44 22.41
C GLN A 49 -14.57 15.74 22.00
N PHE A 50 -14.67 16.13 20.73
CA PHE A 50 -13.99 17.32 20.21
C PHE A 50 -14.89 18.58 20.14
N GLU A 51 -16.20 18.49 20.37
CA GLU A 51 -17.13 19.65 20.43
C GLU A 51 -16.78 20.66 21.55
N SER A 52 -15.84 20.35 22.45
CA SER A 52 -15.29 21.31 23.41
C SER A 52 -14.22 22.26 22.85
N HIS A 53 -13.80 22.10 21.59
CA HIS A 53 -12.90 23.00 20.89
C HIS A 53 -13.51 23.34 19.53
N ASP A 54 -13.67 24.63 19.22
CA ASP A 54 -14.22 25.12 17.93
C ASP A 54 -13.47 24.49 16.75
N LEU A 55 -14.05 23.45 16.16
CA LEU A 55 -13.52 22.78 14.99
C LEU A 55 -13.91 23.59 13.74
N PRO A 56 -12.97 23.89 12.83
CA PRO A 56 -13.29 24.61 11.60
C PRO A 56 -14.25 23.81 10.71
N ASP A 57 -15.17 24.50 10.01
CA ASP A 57 -16.23 23.92 9.17
C ASP A 57 -15.75 22.86 8.15
N THR A 58 -14.48 22.93 7.73
CA THR A 58 -13.81 21.95 6.87
C THR A 58 -13.84 20.53 7.45
N PHE A 59 -13.82 20.41 8.79
CA PHE A 59 -13.92 19.14 9.52
C PHE A 59 -15.25 18.43 9.23
N SER A 60 -16.37 19.16 9.29
CA SER A 60 -17.70 18.62 9.01
C SER A 60 -17.88 18.20 7.56
N PHE A 61 -17.28 18.93 6.62
CA PHE A 61 -17.34 18.63 5.19
C PHE A 61 -16.62 17.32 4.82
N HIS A 62 -15.47 17.06 5.43
CA HIS A 62 -14.69 15.83 5.16
C HIS A 62 -15.24 14.59 5.88
N LEU A 63 -15.85 14.77 7.06
CA LEU A 63 -16.56 13.73 7.78
C LEU A 63 -17.82 13.24 7.05
N ASN A 64 -18.47 14.13 6.31
CA ASN A 64 -19.66 13.85 5.48
C ASN A 64 -19.31 13.32 4.08
N GLN A 65 -18.08 12.86 3.81
CA GLN A 65 -17.84 11.98 2.65
C GLN A 65 -18.42 10.59 2.92
N ASP A 66 -19.74 10.56 3.08
CA ASP A 66 -20.57 9.37 3.07
C ASP A 66 -20.47 8.79 1.67
N HIS A 67 -19.60 7.80 1.53
CA HIS A 67 -19.49 7.02 0.31
C HIS A 67 -20.85 6.37 0.07
N LYS A 68 -21.54 6.81 -0.98
CA LYS A 68 -22.87 6.30 -1.25
C LYS A 68 -22.74 4.84 -1.64
N PRO A 69 -23.69 3.97 -1.26
CA PRO A 69 -23.70 2.57 -1.71
C PRO A 69 -23.59 2.42 -3.23
N THR A 70 -24.07 3.43 -3.99
CA THR A 70 -23.97 3.52 -5.45
C THR A 70 -22.54 3.60 -5.97
N ASP A 71 -21.61 4.16 -5.21
CA ASP A 71 -20.23 4.40 -5.64
C ASP A 71 -19.43 3.10 -5.71
N TYR A 72 -19.88 2.05 -5.01
CA TYR A 72 -19.28 0.71 -5.02
C TYR A 72 -19.69 -0.12 -6.25
N PHE A 73 -20.77 0.26 -6.95
CA PHE A 73 -21.31 -0.56 -8.04
C PHE A 73 -20.33 -0.70 -9.21
N LEU A 74 -19.79 0.42 -9.71
CA LEU A 74 -18.88 0.41 -10.85
C LEU A 74 -17.59 -0.39 -10.59
N PRO A 75 -16.84 -0.16 -9.48
CA PRO A 75 -15.62 -0.91 -9.25
C PRO A 75 -15.88 -2.40 -8.97
N LEU A 76 -16.98 -2.75 -8.30
CA LEU A 76 -17.36 -4.15 -8.09
C LEU A 76 -17.69 -4.87 -9.39
N LEU A 77 -18.39 -4.21 -10.31
CA LEU A 77 -18.68 -4.74 -11.63
C LEU A 77 -17.37 -5.02 -12.38
N LEU A 78 -16.44 -4.06 -12.40
CA LEU A 78 -15.15 -4.21 -13.09
C LEU A 78 -14.31 -5.35 -12.50
N VAL A 79 -14.17 -5.41 -11.17
CA VAL A 79 -13.46 -6.52 -10.49
C VAL A 79 -14.10 -7.85 -10.84
N SER A 80 -15.44 -7.94 -10.78
CA SER A 80 -16.16 -9.19 -11.06
C SER A 80 -15.97 -9.63 -12.51
N LEU A 81 -16.06 -8.70 -13.47
CA LEU A 81 -15.85 -9.00 -14.90
C LEU A 81 -14.44 -9.53 -15.16
N ILE A 82 -13.42 -8.88 -14.59
CA ILE A 82 -12.02 -9.34 -14.71
C ILE A 82 -11.86 -10.73 -14.10
N CYS A 83 -12.41 -10.96 -12.90
CA CYS A 83 -12.34 -12.27 -12.26
C CYS A 83 -13.05 -13.35 -13.10
N ILE A 84 -14.22 -13.06 -13.68
CA ILE A 84 -14.93 -14.00 -14.56
C ILE A 84 -14.04 -14.38 -15.74
N VAL A 85 -13.47 -13.40 -16.45
CA VAL A 85 -12.62 -13.65 -17.63
C VAL A 85 -11.41 -14.51 -17.25
N PHE A 86 -10.66 -14.13 -16.22
CA PHE A 86 -9.43 -14.86 -15.86
C PHE A 86 -9.70 -16.22 -15.23
N PHE A 87 -10.73 -16.37 -14.38
CA PHE A 87 -11.07 -17.68 -13.84
C PHE A 87 -11.64 -18.62 -14.90
N THR A 88 -12.35 -18.10 -15.91
CA THR A 88 -12.78 -18.91 -17.05
C THR A 88 -11.57 -19.43 -17.83
N ILE A 89 -10.54 -18.60 -18.04
CA ILE A 89 -9.29 -19.02 -18.69
C ILE A 89 -8.55 -20.06 -17.83
N LEU A 90 -8.41 -19.79 -16.52
CA LEU A 90 -7.60 -20.58 -15.60
C LEU A 90 -8.23 -21.94 -15.25
N LEU A 91 -9.56 -22.01 -15.15
CA LEU A 91 -10.31 -23.24 -14.88
C LEU A 91 -10.76 -23.96 -16.16
N SER A 92 -10.49 -23.40 -17.34
CA SER A 92 -10.84 -24.03 -18.62
C SER A 92 -10.27 -25.44 -18.73
N ASN A 93 -11.08 -26.36 -19.27
CA ASN A 93 -10.70 -27.74 -19.53
C ASN A 93 -10.16 -28.42 -18.27
N SER A 94 -10.96 -28.45 -17.20
CA SER A 94 -10.64 -29.08 -15.92
C SER A 94 -9.47 -28.47 -15.18
N ALA A 95 -9.33 -27.14 -15.28
CA ALA A 95 -8.20 -26.40 -14.72
C ALA A 95 -6.83 -26.89 -15.25
N MET A 96 -6.79 -27.31 -16.52
CA MET A 96 -5.57 -27.74 -17.19
C MET A 96 -4.47 -26.68 -17.10
N LEU A 97 -4.82 -25.39 -17.19
CA LEU A 97 -3.84 -24.32 -17.06
C LEU A 97 -3.24 -24.22 -15.65
N LEU A 98 -4.00 -24.54 -14.61
CA LEU A 98 -3.56 -24.42 -13.22
C LEU A 98 -2.73 -25.63 -12.78
N PHE A 99 -3.15 -26.84 -13.13
CA PHE A 99 -2.48 -28.07 -12.68
C PHE A 99 -1.43 -28.58 -13.69
N ASP A 100 -1.71 -28.44 -14.98
CA ASP A 100 -0.95 -29.04 -16.09
C ASP A 100 -0.46 -27.97 -17.08
N GLY A 101 -0.19 -26.76 -16.59
CA GLY A 101 0.17 -25.61 -17.45
C GLY A 101 1.42 -25.82 -18.30
N ILE A 102 2.40 -26.59 -17.80
CA ILE A 102 3.65 -26.91 -18.54
C ILE A 102 3.32 -27.83 -19.72
N THR A 103 2.60 -28.91 -19.47
CA THR A 103 2.23 -29.86 -20.51
C THR A 103 1.32 -29.21 -21.55
N TRP A 104 0.45 -28.28 -21.15
CA TRP A 104 -0.35 -27.48 -22.08
C TRP A 104 0.49 -26.60 -23.01
N VAL A 105 1.58 -26.00 -22.51
CA VAL A 105 2.52 -25.21 -23.32
C VAL A 105 3.27 -26.09 -24.32
N ASP A 106 3.70 -27.28 -23.88
CA ASP A 106 4.50 -28.21 -24.68
C ASP A 106 3.66 -28.98 -25.71
N ASN A 107 2.37 -29.18 -25.44
CA ASN A 107 1.46 -29.84 -26.36
C ASN A 107 1.34 -29.04 -27.67
N ALA A 108 1.72 -29.66 -28.79
CA ALA A 108 1.76 -29.01 -30.09
C ALA A 108 0.38 -28.57 -30.63
N ASP A 109 -0.73 -29.16 -30.16
CA ASP A 109 -1.86 -29.41 -31.07
C ASP A 109 -3.21 -28.72 -30.80
N PHE A 110 -3.34 -27.71 -29.94
CA PHE A 110 -4.70 -27.22 -29.69
C PHE A 110 -5.28 -26.29 -30.78
N LEU A 111 -4.52 -25.37 -31.39
CA LEU A 111 -5.07 -24.36 -32.32
C LEU A 111 -4.04 -23.71 -33.29
N GLY A 112 -2.86 -24.31 -33.52
CA GLY A 112 -1.77 -23.65 -34.29
C GLY A 112 -1.16 -22.42 -33.60
N MET A 113 -1.44 -22.23 -32.30
CA MET A 113 -0.89 -21.14 -31.51
C MET A 113 0.60 -21.38 -31.21
N SER A 114 1.42 -20.33 -31.31
CA SER A 114 2.85 -20.41 -31.00
C SER A 114 3.08 -20.77 -29.52
N HIS A 115 4.18 -21.48 -29.24
CA HIS A 115 4.59 -21.78 -27.85
C HIS A 115 4.77 -20.50 -27.02
N ALA A 116 5.22 -19.41 -27.64
CA ALA A 116 5.33 -18.10 -27.00
C ALA A 116 3.97 -17.56 -26.52
N PHE A 117 2.92 -17.69 -27.34
CA PHE A 117 1.57 -17.29 -26.95
C PHE A 117 1.08 -18.12 -25.77
N LYS A 118 1.22 -19.46 -25.82
CA LYS A 118 0.82 -20.35 -24.73
C LYS A 118 1.53 -19.99 -23.42
N ARG A 119 2.86 -19.83 -23.46
CA ARG A 119 3.64 -19.41 -22.28
C ARG A 119 3.11 -18.13 -21.65
N ASN A 120 2.84 -17.11 -22.47
CA ASN A 120 2.32 -15.84 -21.98
C ASN A 120 0.95 -15.98 -21.33
N VAL A 121 0.06 -16.81 -21.89
CA VAL A 121 -1.27 -17.07 -21.33
C VAL A 121 -1.18 -17.75 -19.96
N VAL A 122 -0.36 -18.81 -19.83
CA VAL A 122 -0.22 -19.50 -18.53
C VAL A 122 0.43 -18.58 -17.49
N CYS A 123 1.46 -17.82 -17.86
CA CYS A 123 2.10 -16.87 -16.96
C CYS A 123 1.15 -15.74 -16.52
N ALA A 124 0.33 -15.23 -17.44
CA ALA A 124 -0.71 -14.26 -17.14
C ALA A 124 -1.75 -14.83 -16.15
N ALA A 125 -2.19 -16.08 -16.36
CA ALA A 125 -3.13 -16.74 -15.46
C ALA A 125 -2.54 -16.93 -14.05
N MET A 126 -1.28 -17.35 -13.95
CA MET A 126 -0.59 -17.50 -12.66
C MET A 126 -0.38 -16.16 -11.96
N ALA A 127 -0.03 -15.10 -12.69
CA ALA A 127 0.10 -13.76 -12.15
C ALA A 127 -1.25 -13.21 -11.66
N PHE A 128 -2.34 -13.45 -12.40
CA PHE A 128 -3.68 -13.13 -11.93
C PHE A 128 -4.01 -13.84 -10.62
N LEU A 129 -3.68 -15.14 -10.49
CA LEU A 129 -3.92 -15.90 -9.27
C LEU A 129 -3.19 -15.29 -8.06
N GLY A 130 -1.93 -14.88 -8.24
CA GLY A 130 -1.17 -14.17 -7.20
C GLY A 130 -1.79 -12.82 -6.82
N ALA A 131 -2.23 -12.04 -7.82
CA ALA A 131 -2.90 -10.76 -7.59
C ALA A 131 -4.26 -10.92 -6.89
N TYR A 132 -4.99 -12.00 -7.19
CA TYR A 132 -6.24 -12.34 -6.53
C TYR A 132 -6.02 -12.71 -5.05
N VAL A 133 -4.99 -13.50 -4.73
CA VAL A 133 -4.62 -13.79 -3.33
C VAL A 133 -4.27 -12.51 -2.58
N TRP A 134 -3.51 -11.60 -3.19
CA TRP A 134 -3.25 -10.28 -2.61
C TRP A 134 -4.54 -9.49 -2.37
N ALA A 135 -5.48 -9.51 -3.34
CA ALA A 135 -6.73 -8.78 -3.24
C ALA A 135 -7.58 -9.25 -2.06
N ILE A 136 -7.65 -10.56 -1.81
CA ILE A 136 -8.31 -11.12 -0.63
C ILE A 136 -7.70 -10.55 0.65
N GLN A 137 -6.37 -10.60 0.79
CA GLN A 137 -5.67 -10.12 1.98
C GLN A 137 -5.85 -8.60 2.17
N PHE A 138 -5.80 -7.84 1.09
CA PHE A 138 -5.97 -6.39 1.08
C PHE A 138 -7.37 -5.97 1.52
N ILE A 139 -8.41 -6.56 0.93
CA ILE A 139 -9.81 -6.27 1.27
C ILE A 139 -10.13 -6.73 2.68
N PHE A 140 -9.70 -7.93 3.07
CA PHE A 140 -9.91 -8.45 4.42
C PHE A 140 -9.32 -7.52 5.49
N ARG A 141 -8.09 -7.03 5.27
CA ARG A 141 -7.46 -6.08 6.19
C ARG A 141 -8.24 -4.76 6.28
N ARG A 142 -8.66 -4.21 5.13
CA ARG A 142 -9.45 -2.96 5.08
C ARG A 142 -10.82 -3.09 5.71
N MET A 143 -11.45 -4.27 5.60
CA MET A 143 -12.68 -4.57 6.32
C MET A 143 -12.47 -4.56 7.83
N MET A 144 -11.38 -5.17 8.32
CA MET A 144 -11.05 -5.21 9.75
C MET A 144 -10.71 -3.83 10.32
N THR A 145 -10.13 -2.94 9.52
CA THR A 145 -9.86 -1.56 9.91
C THR A 145 -11.04 -0.60 9.70
N LEU A 146 -12.21 -1.10 9.27
CA LEU A 146 -13.40 -0.30 8.92
C LEU A 146 -13.10 0.83 7.92
N ASP A 147 -12.13 0.60 7.02
CA ASP A 147 -11.66 1.60 6.05
C ASP A 147 -11.59 1.01 4.65
N LEU A 148 -12.76 0.72 4.09
CA LEU A 148 -12.91 0.18 2.74
C LEU A 148 -13.64 1.15 1.81
N PRO A 149 -12.96 2.20 1.30
CA PRO A 149 -13.56 3.10 0.32
C PRO A 149 -13.79 2.36 -1.03
N PRO A 150 -14.70 2.84 -1.90
CA PRO A 150 -14.88 2.32 -3.26
C PRO A 150 -13.56 2.33 -4.06
N GLY A 151 -12.70 3.32 -3.81
CA GLY A 151 -11.33 3.41 -4.32
C GLY A 151 -10.50 2.14 -4.13
N ALA A 152 -10.71 1.42 -3.02
CA ALA A 152 -9.98 0.18 -2.72
C ALA A 152 -10.20 -0.90 -3.79
N TYR A 153 -11.41 -1.00 -4.32
CA TYR A 153 -11.74 -1.97 -5.36
C TYR A 153 -11.13 -1.57 -6.71
N TYR A 154 -11.01 -0.26 -7.01
CA TYR A 154 -10.23 0.20 -8.16
C TYR A 154 -8.76 -0.18 -8.03
N SER A 155 -8.18 -0.05 -6.83
CA SER A 155 -6.79 -0.50 -6.58
C SER A 155 -6.63 -2.01 -6.84
N VAL A 156 -7.64 -2.83 -6.51
CA VAL A 156 -7.66 -4.26 -6.85
C VAL A 156 -7.68 -4.48 -8.36
N VAL A 157 -8.57 -3.80 -9.09
CA VAL A 157 -8.64 -3.86 -10.57
C VAL A 157 -7.28 -3.51 -11.18
N MET A 158 -6.75 -2.35 -10.79
CA MET A 158 -5.50 -1.83 -11.34
C MET A 158 -4.35 -2.80 -11.06
N ARG A 159 -4.26 -3.35 -9.85
CA ARG A 159 -3.23 -4.33 -9.52
C ARG A 159 -3.37 -5.62 -10.30
N MET A 160 -4.58 -6.15 -10.51
CA MET A 160 -4.79 -7.36 -11.31
C MET A 160 -4.29 -7.16 -12.75
N ILE A 161 -4.70 -6.06 -13.40
CA ILE A 161 -4.28 -5.74 -14.77
C ILE A 161 -2.77 -5.54 -14.84
N TYR A 162 -2.23 -4.70 -13.95
CA TYR A 162 -0.81 -4.38 -13.90
C TYR A 162 0.06 -5.62 -13.67
N SER A 163 -0.31 -6.50 -12.75
CA SER A 163 0.47 -7.69 -12.44
C SER A 163 0.55 -8.65 -13.62
N VAL A 164 -0.54 -8.80 -14.38
CA VAL A 164 -0.56 -9.60 -15.62
C VAL A 164 0.37 -8.99 -16.66
N LEU A 165 0.31 -7.66 -16.87
CA LEU A 165 1.20 -6.97 -17.81
C LEU A 165 2.68 -7.13 -17.42
N VAL A 166 3.00 -6.96 -16.14
CA VAL A 166 4.37 -7.12 -15.63
C VAL A 166 4.87 -8.54 -15.83
N ALA A 167 4.03 -9.55 -15.60
CA ALA A 167 4.42 -10.94 -15.83
C ALA A 167 4.72 -11.23 -17.31
N VAL A 168 3.91 -10.68 -18.23
CA VAL A 168 4.16 -10.81 -19.68
C VAL A 168 5.46 -10.11 -20.08
N VAL A 169 5.70 -8.88 -19.61
CA VAL A 169 6.96 -8.17 -19.89
C VAL A 169 8.17 -8.92 -19.31
N PHE A 170 8.04 -9.47 -18.11
CA PHE A 170 9.08 -10.25 -17.46
C PHE A 170 9.46 -11.51 -18.26
N GLN A 171 8.50 -12.15 -18.94
CA GLN A 171 8.79 -13.28 -19.83
C GLN A 171 9.72 -12.86 -20.98
N TYR A 172 9.49 -11.70 -21.60
CA TYR A 172 10.41 -11.18 -22.63
C TYR A 172 11.79 -10.84 -22.06
N PHE A 173 11.84 -10.30 -20.85
CA PHE A 173 13.10 -10.03 -20.15
C PHE A 173 13.93 -11.30 -19.88
N MET A 174 13.26 -12.46 -19.73
CA MET A 174 13.92 -13.75 -19.47
C MET A 174 14.09 -14.66 -20.69
N GLN A 175 13.54 -14.31 -21.85
CA GLN A 175 13.58 -15.17 -23.05
C GLN A 175 15.00 -15.51 -23.50
N ASP A 176 15.97 -14.59 -23.36
CA ASP A 176 17.36 -14.84 -23.75
C ASP A 176 18.13 -15.74 -22.75
N LYS A 177 17.58 -15.97 -21.56
CA LYS A 177 18.28 -16.63 -20.45
C LYS A 177 17.84 -18.06 -20.17
N ALA A 178 16.76 -18.53 -20.79
CA ALA A 178 16.21 -19.86 -20.53
C ALA A 178 15.86 -20.58 -21.83
N GLN A 179 16.54 -21.70 -22.06
CA GLN A 179 16.29 -22.60 -23.19
C GLN A 179 15.01 -23.44 -23.00
N GLU A 180 14.60 -23.70 -21.75
CA GLU A 180 13.42 -24.52 -21.43
C GLU A 180 12.46 -23.78 -20.49
N PHE A 181 11.15 -23.96 -20.71
CA PHE A 181 10.10 -23.39 -19.87
C PHE A 181 9.84 -24.30 -18.66
N GLU A 182 10.55 -24.05 -17.57
CA GLU A 182 10.40 -24.80 -16.33
C GLU A 182 9.21 -24.34 -15.47
N ALA A 183 8.79 -25.20 -14.53
CA ALA A 183 7.81 -24.89 -13.48
C ALA A 183 8.15 -23.61 -12.68
N GLN A 184 9.44 -23.27 -12.58
CA GLN A 184 9.92 -22.07 -11.92
C GLN A 184 9.29 -20.79 -12.51
N PHE A 185 9.05 -20.74 -13.82
CA PHE A 185 8.42 -19.58 -14.46
C PHE A 185 6.98 -19.38 -14.00
N LEU A 186 6.24 -20.44 -13.71
CA LEU A 186 4.87 -20.37 -13.21
C LEU A 186 4.84 -19.84 -11.78
N VAL A 187 5.75 -20.34 -10.94
CA VAL A 187 5.92 -19.89 -9.55
C VAL A 187 6.34 -18.43 -9.50
N ILE A 188 7.33 -18.03 -10.31
CA ILE A 188 7.75 -16.64 -10.42
C ILE A 188 6.58 -15.77 -10.91
N SER A 189 5.84 -16.19 -11.93
CA SER A 189 4.67 -15.44 -12.42
C SER A 189 3.62 -15.23 -11.34
N PHE A 190 3.36 -16.24 -10.50
CA PHE A 190 2.49 -16.11 -9.33
C PHE A 190 3.01 -15.05 -8.34
N PHE A 191 4.31 -15.07 -8.02
CA PHE A 191 4.90 -14.08 -7.12
C PHE A 191 4.93 -12.67 -7.73
N ILE A 192 5.04 -12.53 -9.05
CA ILE A 192 4.84 -11.25 -9.75
C ILE A 192 3.40 -10.77 -9.54
N GLY A 193 2.42 -11.68 -9.61
CA GLY A 193 1.05 -11.44 -9.19
C GLY A 193 0.92 -10.85 -7.78
N LEU A 194 1.59 -11.50 -6.84
CA LEU A 194 1.53 -11.17 -5.42
C LEU A 194 2.28 -9.85 -5.11
N PHE A 195 3.41 -9.60 -5.80
CA PHE A 195 4.34 -8.48 -5.56
C PHE A 195 4.92 -7.91 -6.88
N PRO A 196 4.12 -7.26 -7.76
CA PRO A 196 4.57 -6.81 -9.07
C PRO A 196 5.65 -5.71 -8.99
N GLU A 197 5.66 -4.91 -7.92
CA GLU A 197 6.67 -3.88 -7.70
C GLU A 197 8.08 -4.47 -7.58
N ARG A 198 8.22 -5.63 -6.93
CA ARG A 198 9.52 -6.31 -6.79
C ARG A 198 10.06 -6.77 -8.14
N ALA A 199 9.18 -7.26 -9.01
CA ALA A 199 9.55 -7.69 -10.35
C ALA A 199 10.08 -6.54 -11.19
N ILE A 200 9.46 -5.36 -11.08
CA ILE A 200 9.92 -4.16 -11.78
C ILE A 200 11.24 -3.64 -11.22
N MET A 201 11.41 -3.62 -9.90
CA MET A 201 12.69 -3.26 -9.29
C MET A 201 13.81 -4.16 -9.82
N PHE A 202 13.58 -5.48 -9.84
CA PHE A 202 14.52 -6.44 -10.39
C PHE A 202 14.84 -6.19 -11.88
N MET A 203 13.82 -5.95 -12.73
CA MET A 203 14.04 -5.62 -14.14
C MET A 203 14.81 -4.30 -14.32
N ARG A 204 14.49 -3.28 -13.51
CA ARG A 204 15.19 -1.99 -13.51
C ARG A 204 16.66 -2.14 -13.12
N GLU A 205 16.97 -2.96 -12.12
CA GLU A 205 18.36 -3.25 -11.72
C GLU A 205 19.11 -3.99 -12.84
N GLY A 206 18.48 -4.96 -13.48
CA GLY A 206 19.04 -5.65 -14.65
C GLY A 206 19.31 -4.72 -15.83
N LEU A 207 18.45 -3.72 -16.02
CA LEU A 207 18.58 -2.68 -17.07
C LEU A 207 19.32 -1.43 -16.59
N SER A 208 19.99 -1.47 -15.44
CA SER A 208 20.65 -0.30 -14.83
C SER A 208 21.68 0.37 -15.76
N HIS A 209 22.32 -0.39 -16.65
CA HIS A 209 23.23 0.13 -17.67
C HIS A 209 22.53 1.03 -18.72
N ILE A 210 21.24 0.83 -18.98
CA ILE A 210 20.42 1.67 -19.87
C ILE A 210 19.82 2.85 -19.08
N PHE A 211 19.46 2.62 -17.82
CA PHE A 211 18.79 3.58 -16.95
C PHE A 211 19.70 4.32 -15.97
N ALA A 212 21.03 4.30 -16.17
CA ALA A 212 21.99 5.01 -15.34
C ALA A 212 21.84 6.53 -15.51
N ARG A 213 20.78 7.09 -14.90
CA ARG A 213 20.56 8.53 -14.79
C ARG A 213 21.55 9.07 -13.78
N GLY A 214 22.25 10.15 -14.16
CA GLY A 214 23.23 10.83 -13.35
C GLY A 214 22.71 11.20 -11.96
N LYS A 215 23.61 11.10 -10.98
CA LYS A 215 23.46 11.29 -9.53
C LYS A 215 23.12 12.76 -9.14
N HIS A 216 22.22 13.43 -9.87
CA HIS A 216 21.88 14.85 -9.71
C HIS A 216 20.37 15.08 -9.55
N SER A 217 19.69 14.19 -8.83
CA SER A 217 18.41 14.53 -8.22
C SER A 217 18.64 14.63 -6.72
N ALA A 218 18.12 15.68 -6.08
CA ALA A 218 18.11 15.75 -4.63
C ALA A 218 17.37 14.51 -4.12
N ASN A 219 18.02 13.70 -3.28
CA ASN A 219 17.42 12.46 -2.80
C ASN A 219 16.13 12.77 -2.03
N GLU A 220 15.00 12.26 -2.52
CA GLU A 220 13.74 12.29 -1.79
C GLU A 220 13.86 11.43 -0.54
N LEU A 221 13.55 12.02 0.63
CA LEU A 221 13.54 11.31 1.90
C LEU A 221 12.32 10.37 1.94
N GLN A 222 12.57 9.07 2.02
CA GLN A 222 11.52 8.05 1.92
C GLN A 222 10.75 7.89 3.24
N LEU A 223 9.45 7.57 3.15
CA LEU A 223 8.60 7.30 4.32
C LEU A 223 9.10 6.15 5.21
N ASP A 224 9.94 5.27 4.68
CA ASP A 224 10.58 4.17 5.42
C ASP A 224 11.54 4.66 6.52
N MET A 225 11.90 5.95 6.52
CA MET A 225 12.67 6.57 7.60
C MET A 225 11.84 6.83 8.86
N ILE A 226 10.51 6.74 8.79
CA ILE A 226 9.61 6.98 9.92
C ILE A 226 9.38 5.67 10.67
N GLU A 227 9.72 5.64 11.95
CA GLU A 227 9.53 4.46 12.78
C GLU A 227 8.04 4.22 13.05
N GLY A 228 7.59 2.99 12.82
CA GLY A 228 6.18 2.60 12.94
C GLY A 228 5.40 2.67 11.62
N ILE A 229 5.98 3.21 10.54
CA ILE A 229 5.42 3.07 9.19
C ILE A 229 5.82 1.71 8.62
N ASN A 230 4.84 0.96 8.12
CA ASN A 230 5.05 -0.26 7.34
C ASN A 230 4.55 -0.03 5.91
N GLY A 231 4.71 -1.04 5.04
CA GLY A 231 4.27 -0.93 3.63
C GLY A 231 2.78 -0.59 3.46
N PHE A 232 1.91 -0.96 4.41
CA PHE A 232 0.49 -0.59 4.36
C PHE A 232 0.27 0.88 4.74
N HIS A 233 0.95 1.36 5.79
CA HIS A 233 0.91 2.78 6.16
C HIS A 233 1.40 3.66 5.00
N LYS A 234 2.51 3.26 4.37
CA LYS A 234 3.04 3.91 3.17
C LYS A 234 2.02 3.96 2.03
N SER A 235 1.41 2.82 1.69
CA SER A 235 0.38 2.76 0.64
C SER A 235 -0.80 3.69 0.93
N ARG A 236 -1.26 3.77 2.19
CA ARG A 236 -2.39 4.63 2.55
C ARG A 236 -2.03 6.11 2.52
N LEU A 237 -0.81 6.47 2.93
CA LEU A 237 -0.31 7.85 2.84
C LEU A 237 -0.13 8.27 1.38
N THR A 238 0.40 7.40 0.52
CA THR A 238 0.51 7.64 -0.93
C THR A 238 -0.86 7.85 -1.58
N GLU A 239 -1.93 7.15 -1.13
CA GLU A 239 -3.30 7.43 -1.61
C GLU A 239 -3.79 8.85 -1.28
N LEU A 240 -3.18 9.51 -0.28
CA LEU A 240 -3.46 10.90 0.08
C LEU A 240 -2.51 11.90 -0.59
N GLY A 241 -1.63 11.44 -1.49
CA GLY A 241 -0.57 12.27 -2.08
C GLY A 241 0.59 12.54 -1.12
N ILE A 242 0.72 11.74 -0.05
CA ILE A 242 1.84 11.80 0.88
C ILE A 242 2.85 10.72 0.50
N ASP A 243 3.78 11.09 -0.38
CA ASP A 243 4.69 10.13 -1.02
C ASP A 243 6.08 10.05 -0.37
N ASN A 244 6.46 11.10 0.36
CA ASN A 244 7.78 11.25 0.97
C ASN A 244 7.66 11.94 2.35
N VAL A 245 8.79 12.00 3.07
CA VAL A 245 8.88 12.62 4.40
C VAL A 245 8.48 14.09 4.39
N GLN A 246 8.80 14.83 3.33
CA GLN A 246 8.48 16.25 3.22
C GLN A 246 6.98 16.48 3.09
N ASN A 247 6.29 15.69 2.24
CA ASN A 247 4.84 15.73 2.15
C ASN A 247 4.19 15.41 3.51
N LEU A 248 4.74 14.45 4.26
CA LEU A 248 4.20 14.08 5.58
C LEU A 248 4.41 15.18 6.63
N ALA A 249 5.58 15.80 6.65
CA ALA A 249 5.92 16.87 7.60
C ALA A 249 5.05 18.14 7.41
N HIS A 250 4.62 18.40 6.18
CA HIS A 250 3.78 19.57 5.83
C HIS A 250 2.30 19.23 5.60
N ALA A 251 1.90 17.97 5.78
CA ALA A 251 0.50 17.58 5.65
C ALA A 251 -0.37 18.23 6.73
N SER A 252 -1.65 18.47 6.41
CA SER A 252 -2.62 18.89 7.42
C SER A 252 -2.89 17.74 8.39
N LEU A 253 -2.55 17.92 9.67
CA LEU A 253 -2.77 16.92 10.72
C LEU A 253 -4.23 16.43 10.73
N ILE A 254 -5.17 17.37 10.69
CA ILE A 254 -6.61 17.09 10.72
C ILE A 254 -7.02 16.26 9.49
N GLU A 255 -6.52 16.62 8.31
CA GLU A 255 -6.82 15.90 7.07
C GLU A 255 -6.31 14.45 7.12
N VAL A 256 -5.09 14.24 7.61
CA VAL A 256 -4.50 12.90 7.72
C VAL A 256 -5.27 12.06 8.73
N ILE A 257 -5.68 12.62 9.88
CA ILE A 257 -6.48 11.93 10.90
C ILE A 257 -7.79 11.41 10.31
N ILE A 258 -8.52 12.27 9.60
CA ILE A 258 -9.84 11.91 9.06
C ILE A 258 -9.70 10.88 7.93
N LYS A 259 -8.70 11.04 7.06
CA LYS A 259 -8.60 10.23 5.84
C LYS A 259 -7.94 8.87 6.01
N THR A 260 -7.12 8.66 7.05
CA THR A 260 -6.36 7.41 7.22
C THR A 260 -6.92 6.43 8.25
N SER A 261 -7.87 6.84 9.08
CA SER A 261 -8.39 6.05 10.22
C SER A 261 -7.31 5.61 11.23
N TYR A 262 -6.10 6.19 11.18
CA TYR A 262 -5.07 5.95 12.19
C TYR A 262 -5.36 6.74 13.46
N LYS A 263 -4.89 6.22 14.60
CA LYS A 263 -5.03 6.91 15.88
C LYS A 263 -4.34 8.29 15.79
N PRO A 264 -4.98 9.40 16.23
CA PRO A 264 -4.40 10.74 16.17
C PRO A 264 -2.98 10.82 16.71
N ARG A 265 -2.73 10.17 17.85
CA ARG A 265 -1.41 10.10 18.49
C ARG A 265 -0.31 9.51 17.59
N VAL A 266 -0.64 8.50 16.79
CA VAL A 266 0.31 7.87 15.87
C VAL A 266 0.66 8.81 14.72
N ILE A 267 -0.32 9.57 14.23
CA ILE A 267 -0.11 10.54 13.16
C ILE A 267 0.75 11.70 13.65
N VAL A 268 0.47 12.23 14.85
CA VAL A 268 1.29 13.28 15.46
C VAL A 268 2.74 12.80 15.63
N ASP A 269 2.96 11.59 16.14
CA ASP A 269 4.30 11.00 16.27
C ASP A 269 5.00 10.88 14.90
N TRP A 270 4.31 10.39 13.86
CA TRP A 270 4.88 10.29 12.51
C TRP A 270 5.22 11.64 11.90
N MET A 271 4.37 12.65 12.08
CA MET A 271 4.64 14.02 11.60
C MET A 271 5.82 14.65 12.36
N ALA A 272 5.92 14.44 13.67
CA ALA A 272 7.03 14.95 14.49
C ALA A 272 8.36 14.27 14.14
N GLN A 273 8.34 12.96 13.84
CA GLN A 273 9.49 12.26 13.28
C GLN A 273 9.84 12.76 11.87
N ALA A 274 8.85 13.06 11.03
CA ALA A 274 9.09 13.55 9.68
C ALA A 274 9.77 14.92 9.69
N ARG A 275 9.38 15.81 10.60
CA ARG A 275 10.06 17.09 10.84
C ARG A 275 11.52 16.89 11.26
N LEU A 276 11.79 15.98 12.19
CA LEU A 276 13.17 15.63 12.57
C LEU A 276 13.99 15.13 11.36
N CYS A 277 13.38 14.31 10.51
CA CYS A 277 14.02 13.80 9.30
C CYS A 277 14.38 14.91 8.29
N LEU A 278 13.62 16.01 8.22
CA LEU A 278 13.93 17.11 7.31
C LEU A 278 15.18 17.89 7.74
N GLU A 279 15.39 18.02 9.05
CA GLU A 279 16.53 18.73 9.63
C GLU A 279 17.84 17.95 9.46
N PHE A 280 17.83 16.67 9.85
CA PHE A 280 19.05 15.86 9.88
C PHE A 280 19.23 14.96 8.65
N LYS A 281 18.20 14.79 7.81
CA LYS A 281 18.27 14.02 6.56
C LYS A 281 18.86 12.62 6.80
N ASN A 282 19.97 12.29 6.15
CA ASN A 282 20.65 11.00 6.31
C ASN A 282 21.22 10.77 7.73
N GLU A 283 21.41 11.82 8.51
CA GLU A 283 21.96 11.78 9.87
C GLU A 283 20.88 11.57 10.95
N THR A 284 19.61 11.48 10.57
CA THR A 284 18.49 11.32 11.52
C THR A 284 18.67 10.12 12.46
N ASN A 285 19.22 9.01 11.94
CA ASN A 285 19.48 7.81 12.76
C ASN A 285 20.54 8.04 13.85
N LEU A 286 21.43 9.03 13.69
CA LEU A 286 22.43 9.39 14.70
C LEU A 286 21.78 10.11 15.88
N ILE A 287 20.89 11.07 15.59
CA ILE A 287 20.11 11.77 16.63
C ILE A 287 19.20 10.80 17.39
N ARG A 288 18.56 9.85 16.69
CA ARG A 288 17.74 8.82 17.34
C ARG A 288 18.51 7.91 18.28
N LYS A 289 19.74 7.53 17.91
CA LYS A 289 20.64 6.76 18.79
C LYS A 289 21.04 7.54 20.04
N ALA A 290 21.01 8.87 19.99
CA ALA A 290 21.24 9.74 21.14
C ALA A 290 20.00 9.91 22.04
N GLY A 291 18.90 9.23 21.76
CA GLY A 291 17.68 9.21 22.60
C GLY A 291 16.59 10.20 22.17
N ILE A 292 16.77 10.90 21.04
CA ILE A 292 15.80 11.87 20.52
C ILE A 292 15.02 11.23 19.37
N ARG A 293 13.74 10.91 19.60
CA ARG A 293 12.90 10.25 18.59
C ARG A 293 12.25 11.25 17.64
N THR A 294 11.77 12.38 18.16
CA THR A 294 10.98 13.37 17.42
C THR A 294 11.58 14.79 17.52
N ILE A 295 11.11 15.70 16.66
CA ILE A 295 11.47 17.12 16.76
C ILE A 295 10.96 17.75 18.08
N ILE A 296 9.85 17.24 18.60
CA ILE A 296 9.25 17.72 19.85
C ILE A 296 10.18 17.37 21.02
N ASP A 297 10.68 16.13 21.07
CA ASP A 297 11.63 15.70 22.11
C ASP A 297 12.89 16.56 22.07
N LEU A 298 13.38 16.89 20.85
CA LEU A 298 14.58 17.70 20.68
C LEU A 298 14.40 19.12 21.26
N ILE A 299 13.29 19.77 20.90
CA ILE A 299 12.96 21.11 21.38
C ILE A 299 12.70 21.09 22.88
N GLU A 300 12.03 20.06 23.39
CA GLU A 300 11.76 19.90 24.81
C GLU A 300 13.07 19.84 25.61
N VAL A 301 14.04 19.03 25.19
CA VAL A 301 15.34 18.97 25.87
C VAL A 301 16.08 20.31 25.79
N TYR A 302 15.97 21.03 24.66
CA TYR A 302 16.58 22.34 24.48
C TYR A 302 15.96 23.41 25.40
N GLU A 303 14.63 23.47 25.50
CA GLU A 303 13.90 24.42 26.34
C GLU A 303 14.07 24.18 27.84
N HIS A 304 14.21 22.92 28.27
CA HIS A 304 14.52 22.58 29.65
C HIS A 304 15.91 23.06 30.09
N GLY A 305 16.73 23.57 29.16
CA GLY A 305 17.90 24.38 29.45
C GLY A 305 19.03 23.62 30.13
N CYS A 306 19.10 22.29 29.98
CA CYS A 306 20.19 21.48 30.52
C CYS A 306 21.40 21.54 29.57
N PRO A 307 22.47 22.31 29.87
CA PRO A 307 23.57 22.53 28.94
C PRO A 307 24.35 21.24 28.64
N ASP A 308 24.36 20.33 29.61
CA ASP A 308 24.99 19.02 29.53
C ASP A 308 24.21 18.06 28.63
N ALA A 309 22.89 18.25 28.49
CA ALA A 309 22.06 17.38 27.66
C ALA A 309 22.35 17.58 26.17
N MET A 310 22.46 18.83 25.69
CA MET A 310 22.85 19.11 24.30
C MET A 310 24.27 18.65 24.00
N GLN A 311 25.20 18.79 24.96
CA GLN A 311 26.54 18.25 24.83
C GLN A 311 26.52 16.72 24.72
N SER A 312 25.73 16.05 25.56
CA SER A 312 25.58 14.59 25.54
C SER A 312 24.96 14.10 24.23
N ILE A 313 23.97 14.82 23.67
CA ILE A 313 23.38 14.48 22.37
C ILE A 313 24.41 14.65 21.25
N SER A 314 25.20 15.73 21.28
CA SER A 314 26.31 15.95 20.34
C SER A 314 27.34 14.84 20.40
N ASP A 315 27.78 14.46 21.60
CA ASP A 315 28.79 13.42 21.82
C ASP A 315 28.28 12.02 21.40
N ASN A 316 27.02 11.71 21.71
CA ASN A 316 26.42 10.41 21.39
C ASN A 316 26.01 10.27 19.92
N SER A 317 25.61 11.36 19.26
CA SER A 317 25.24 11.35 17.84
C SER A 317 26.44 11.57 16.91
N GLY A 318 27.52 12.18 17.41
CA GLY A 318 28.65 12.64 16.59
C GLY A 318 28.34 13.89 15.75
N ILE A 319 27.18 14.53 15.96
CA ILE A 319 26.75 15.73 15.24
C ILE A 319 27.23 16.97 15.99
N ASN A 320 27.70 17.98 15.26
CA ASN A 320 28.19 19.22 15.84
C ASN A 320 27.09 19.91 16.67
N LYS A 321 27.38 20.21 17.94
CA LYS A 321 26.47 20.91 18.85
C LYS A 321 25.88 22.19 18.25
N THR A 322 26.69 23.00 17.56
CA THR A 322 26.23 24.26 16.95
C THR A 322 25.15 24.03 15.91
N LEU A 323 25.21 22.91 15.18
CA LEU A 323 24.15 22.55 14.22
C LEU A 323 22.86 22.20 14.97
N ILE A 324 22.96 21.39 16.04
CA ILE A 324 21.81 21.00 16.86
C ILE A 324 21.15 22.24 17.48
N ASP A 325 21.94 23.15 18.04
CA ASP A 325 21.45 24.40 18.63
C ASP A 325 20.75 25.27 17.59
N THR A 326 21.29 25.36 16.37
CA THR A 326 20.68 26.12 15.26
C THR A 326 19.33 25.51 14.86
N VAL A 327 19.26 24.18 14.72
CA VAL A 327 18.02 23.47 14.40
C VAL A 327 16.96 23.73 15.48
N CYS A 328 17.33 23.62 16.76
CA CYS A 328 16.42 23.89 17.88
C CYS A 328 15.90 25.32 17.86
N LEU A 329 16.78 26.31 17.66
CA LEU A 329 16.40 27.72 17.60
C LEU A 329 15.41 28.03 16.47
N VAL A 330 15.64 27.48 15.28
CA VAL A 330 14.75 27.68 14.12
C VAL A 330 13.40 27.04 14.34
N ASN A 331 13.38 25.81 14.86
CA ASN A 331 12.16 25.02 15.01
C ASN A 331 11.32 25.44 16.23
N ALA A 332 11.94 25.92 17.31
CA ALA A 332 11.23 26.41 18.50
C ALA A 332 10.36 27.65 18.21
N GLN A 333 10.69 28.41 17.16
CA GLN A 333 9.92 29.58 16.74
C GLN A 333 8.87 29.26 15.66
N GLU A 334 8.82 28.02 15.16
CA GLU A 334 7.92 27.64 14.09
C GLU A 334 6.51 27.36 14.63
N GLU A 335 5.52 28.14 14.18
CA GLU A 335 4.12 27.99 14.59
C GLU A 335 3.58 26.57 14.34
N SER A 336 3.96 25.96 13.21
CA SER A 336 3.48 24.62 12.83
C SER A 336 3.94 23.54 13.82
N ILE A 337 5.11 23.71 14.44
CA ILE A 337 5.63 22.81 15.46
C ILE A 337 4.96 23.07 16.80
N GLY A 338 4.69 24.34 17.14
CA GLY A 338 3.87 24.69 18.30
C GLY A 338 2.48 24.07 18.25
N GLN A 339 1.81 24.11 17.09
CA GLN A 339 0.53 23.45 16.87
C GLN A 339 0.63 21.92 17.00
N LEU A 340 1.68 21.31 16.44
CA LEU A 340 1.92 19.87 16.54
C LEU A 340 2.19 19.43 18.00
N ARG A 341 2.93 20.23 18.77
CA ARG A 341 3.18 20.02 20.20
C ARG A 341 1.91 20.15 21.02
N SER A 342 1.12 21.20 20.81
CA SER A 342 -0.19 21.38 21.47
C SER A 342 -1.12 20.20 21.19
N ALA A 343 -1.14 19.71 19.95
CA ALA A 343 -1.89 18.50 19.59
C ALA A 343 -1.35 17.26 20.31
N TYR A 344 -0.03 17.11 20.41
CA TYR A 344 0.59 16.02 21.17
C TYR A 344 0.16 16.04 22.64
N ASP A 345 0.27 17.20 23.31
CA ASP A 345 -0.06 17.36 24.73
C ASP A 345 -1.55 17.13 25.00
N THR A 346 -2.43 17.69 24.16
CA THR A 346 -3.89 17.52 24.27
C THR A 346 -4.30 16.05 24.12
N LEU A 347 -3.64 15.31 23.21
CA LEU A 347 -3.89 13.89 22.98
C LEU A 347 -3.20 12.96 24.01
N ASN A 348 -2.33 13.49 24.85
CA ASN A 348 -1.61 12.74 25.90
C ASN A 348 -2.32 12.77 27.26
N ILE A 349 -3.48 13.45 27.36
CA ILE A 349 -4.36 13.39 28.53
C ILE A 349 -5.14 12.07 28.48
N ILE A 350 -4.59 11.04 29.14
CA ILE A 350 -5.29 9.80 29.50
C ILE A 350 -5.83 9.94 30.92
#